data_AF-A0A7X6PX44-F1
#
_entry.id   AF-A0A7X6PX44-F1
#
_cell.length_a   1.000
_cell.length_b   1.000
_cell.length_c   1.000
_cell.angle_alpha   90.00
_cell.angle_beta   90.00
_cell.angle_gamma   90.00
#
_symmetry.space_group_name_H-M   'P 1'
#
loop_
_entity.id
_entity.type
_entity.pdbx_description
1 polymer ?
#
loop_
_entity_poly.entity_id
_entity_poly.type
_entity_poly.pdbx_seq_one_letter_code
_entity_poly.pdbx_strand_id
1 'polypeptide(L)'
;MCAPGAVRLAIDLESQLKKPSVPILLREFYEQEIEVAYNYGMPGIRIQYIPGPVWGRDNAQIKTHIIEGNNPLTDKPVMKEIVEKFTAQLTDKEKNPGDLKHVPPPATYTGTHAELQKLFLEKRYTDFMPVILPTEELVNEMLMGTSHDPDEVLGKMNPGSEAGEMWTYTVKTAAINAVMAGAKPEYFPVILAIGSTGTTAGNISDNGFMAGAVINGNIRDEIGLNYDIGAVGP
;
A
#
# COMPACT_ATOMS: atom_id res chain seq x y z
N MET A 1 -3.32 -0.63 9.55
CA MET A 1 -3.94 0.47 10.32
C MET A 1 -3.06 0.99 11.47
N CYS A 2 -2.19 0.18 12.10
CA CYS A 2 -1.49 0.57 13.33
C CYS A 2 -0.57 1.81 13.24
N ALA A 3 0.36 1.89 12.28
CA ALA A 3 1.33 2.99 12.25
C ALA A 3 0.71 4.33 11.80
N PRO A 4 -0.09 4.40 10.71
CA PRO A 4 -0.78 5.62 10.31
C PRO A 4 -1.76 6.13 11.37
N GLY A 5 -2.45 5.22 12.06
CA GLY A 5 -3.35 5.57 13.15
C GLY A 5 -2.64 6.21 14.34
N ALA A 6 -1.41 5.79 14.64
CA ALA A 6 -0.61 6.39 15.72
C ALA A 6 -0.18 7.83 15.38
N VAL A 7 0.24 8.08 14.14
CA VAL A 7 0.55 9.46 13.68
C VAL A 7 -0.70 10.30 13.64
N ARG A 8 -1.83 9.77 13.13
CA ARG A 8 -3.10 10.48 13.13
C ARG A 8 -3.54 10.87 14.55
N LEU A 9 -3.46 9.94 15.51
CA LEU A 9 -3.77 10.23 16.91
C LEU A 9 -2.86 11.31 17.48
N ALA A 10 -1.56 11.28 17.18
CA ALA A 10 -0.62 12.31 17.61
C ALA A 10 -0.98 13.70 17.03
N ILE A 11 -1.37 13.75 15.75
CA ILE A 11 -1.88 14.95 15.09
C ILE A 11 -3.13 15.47 15.80
N ASP A 12 -4.09 14.60 16.13
CA ASP A 12 -5.31 15.01 16.82
C ASP A 12 -5.03 15.50 18.27
N LEU A 13 -4.09 14.86 18.98
CA LEU A 13 -3.64 15.30 20.31
C LEU A 13 -3.05 16.71 20.28
N GLU A 14 -2.18 17.02 19.31
CA GLU A 14 -1.54 18.32 19.22
C GLU A 14 -2.46 19.40 18.64
N SER A 15 -3.14 19.09 17.54
CA SER A 15 -3.96 20.08 16.81
C SER A 15 -5.27 20.39 17.53
N GLN A 16 -5.95 19.38 18.08
CA GLN A 16 -7.28 19.55 18.69
C GLN A 16 -7.18 19.71 20.21
N LEU A 17 -6.40 18.86 20.87
CA LEU A 17 -6.32 18.83 22.33
C LEU A 17 -5.19 19.69 22.91
N LYS A 18 -4.34 20.26 22.06
CA LYS A 18 -3.20 21.11 22.45
C LYS A 18 -2.25 20.42 23.44
N LYS A 19 -2.14 19.10 23.33
CA LYS A 19 -1.22 18.29 24.13
C LYS A 19 -0.06 17.81 23.26
N PRO A 20 1.20 18.15 23.58
CA PRO A 20 2.36 17.62 22.87
C PRO A 20 2.33 16.10 22.83
N SER A 21 2.68 15.51 21.69
CA SER A 21 2.72 14.05 21.53
C SER A 21 3.84 13.61 20.59
N VAL A 22 4.38 12.43 20.83
CA VAL A 22 5.44 11.86 19.98
C VAL A 22 5.11 10.39 19.76
N PRO A 23 4.57 10.00 18.59
CA PRO A 23 4.32 8.60 18.27
C PRO A 23 5.67 7.87 18.14
N ILE A 24 5.73 6.64 18.64
CA ILE A 24 6.91 5.78 18.55
C ILE A 24 6.61 4.66 17.55
N LEU A 25 7.39 4.61 16.48
CA LEU A 25 7.17 3.75 15.32
C LEU A 25 8.44 3.01 14.92
N LEU A 26 8.27 1.91 14.18
CA LEU A 26 9.41 1.18 13.63
C LEU A 26 10.01 1.94 12.44
N ARG A 27 11.33 1.84 12.25
CA ARG A 27 12.06 2.49 11.15
C ARG A 27 11.46 2.21 9.78
N GLU A 28 10.96 1.00 9.59
CA GLU A 28 10.40 0.49 8.34
C GLU A 28 9.23 1.34 7.85
N PHE A 29 8.53 2.03 8.75
CA PHE A 29 7.40 2.90 8.40
C PHE A 29 7.79 4.36 8.09
N TYR A 30 9.06 4.76 8.22
CA TYR A 30 9.47 6.16 8.10
C TYR A 30 8.90 6.89 6.87
N GLU A 31 9.05 6.31 5.66
CA GLU A 31 8.60 6.98 4.43
C GLU A 31 7.07 7.13 4.41
N GLN A 32 6.36 6.08 4.80
CA GLN A 32 4.91 6.08 4.92
C GLN A 32 4.42 7.14 5.91
N GLU A 33 5.06 7.26 7.07
CA GLU A 33 4.57 8.14 8.14
C GLU A 33 4.87 9.62 7.89
N ILE A 34 5.91 9.90 7.09
CA ILE A 34 6.13 11.24 6.54
C ILE A 34 5.00 11.64 5.59
N GLU A 35 4.56 10.72 4.73
CA GLU A 35 3.43 10.94 3.82
C GLU A 35 2.10 11.10 4.60
N VAL A 36 1.85 10.24 5.58
CA VAL A 36 0.68 10.32 6.48
C VAL A 36 0.63 11.68 7.19
N ALA A 37 1.76 12.11 7.76
CA ALA A 37 1.84 13.39 8.45
C ALA A 37 1.53 14.57 7.52
N TYR A 38 2.02 14.52 6.28
CA TYR A 38 1.75 15.53 5.26
C TYR A 38 0.29 15.57 4.85
N ASN A 39 -0.29 14.41 4.51
CA ASN A 39 -1.67 14.33 4.03
C ASN A 39 -2.69 14.75 5.10
N TYR A 40 -2.36 14.54 6.38
CA TYR A 40 -3.17 15.05 7.50
C TYR A 40 -2.85 16.49 7.93
N GLY A 41 -1.97 17.18 7.21
CA GLY A 41 -1.72 18.61 7.38
C GLY A 41 -0.76 18.98 8.51
N MET A 42 -0.02 18.02 9.07
CA MET A 42 1.05 18.28 10.06
C MET A 42 2.39 17.61 9.67
N PRO A 43 2.96 17.93 8.49
CA PRO A 43 4.23 17.34 8.03
C PRO A 43 5.44 17.58 8.94
N GLY A 44 5.37 18.57 9.85
CA GLY A 44 6.40 18.86 10.83
C GLY A 44 6.27 18.10 12.16
N ILE A 45 5.30 17.18 12.29
CA ILE A 45 5.09 16.44 13.54
C ILE A 45 6.31 15.60 13.89
N ARG A 46 6.66 15.56 15.18
CA ARG A 46 7.82 14.83 15.68
C ARG A 46 7.47 13.37 15.89
N ILE A 47 8.12 12.48 15.15
CA ILE A 47 7.96 11.03 15.26
C ILE A 47 9.26 10.41 15.82
N GLN A 48 9.14 9.48 16.78
CA GLN A 48 10.27 8.68 17.26
C GLN A 48 10.35 7.37 16.50
N TYR A 49 11.56 7.01 16.04
CA TYR A 49 11.80 5.75 15.37
C TYR A 49 12.67 4.83 16.22
N ILE A 50 12.34 3.54 16.19
CA ILE A 50 13.03 2.47 16.91
C ILE A 50 13.34 1.31 15.94
N PRO A 51 14.38 0.49 16.21
CA PRO A 51 14.74 -0.63 15.34
C PRO A 51 13.74 -1.80 15.46
N GLY A 52 13.23 -2.28 14.33
CA GLY A 52 12.40 -3.49 14.25
C GLY A 52 13.20 -4.80 14.15
N PRO A 53 12.52 -5.96 14.19
CA PRO A 53 11.18 -6.16 14.76
C PRO A 53 11.22 -6.12 16.30
N VAL A 54 10.15 -5.65 16.95
CA VAL A 54 10.01 -5.71 18.43
C VAL A 54 9.47 -7.07 18.88
N TRP A 55 8.59 -7.66 18.07
CA TRP A 55 8.01 -8.97 18.35
C TRP A 55 9.09 -10.05 18.29
N GLY A 56 8.93 -11.08 19.14
CA GLY A 56 9.91 -12.17 19.26
C GLY A 56 11.17 -11.85 20.06
N ARG A 57 11.27 -10.65 20.65
CA ARG A 57 12.36 -10.27 21.57
C ARG A 57 11.94 -10.41 23.03
N ASP A 58 12.88 -10.84 23.87
CA ASP A 58 12.71 -10.81 25.33
C ASP A 58 12.97 -9.41 25.92
N ASN A 59 12.69 -9.23 27.21
CA ASN A 59 12.84 -7.96 27.90
C ASN A 59 14.29 -7.43 27.91
N ALA A 60 15.29 -8.33 27.98
CA ALA A 60 16.69 -7.91 27.98
C ALA A 60 17.10 -7.38 26.60
N GLN A 61 16.68 -8.07 25.54
CA GLN A 61 16.88 -7.66 24.16
C GLN A 61 16.17 -6.35 23.84
N ILE A 62 14.93 -6.16 24.30
CA ILE A 62 14.20 -4.89 24.16
C ILE A 62 14.94 -3.76 24.87
N LYS A 63 15.39 -4.00 26.10
CA LYS A 63 16.14 -3.00 26.87
C LYS A 63 17.40 -2.57 26.13
N THR A 64 18.23 -3.51 25.70
CA THR A 64 19.49 -3.20 25.01
C THR A 64 19.28 -2.56 23.65
N HIS A 65 18.35 -3.06 22.83
CA HIS A 65 18.19 -2.59 21.45
C HIS A 65 17.31 -1.35 21.30
N ILE A 66 16.39 -1.09 22.22
CA ILE A 66 15.41 0.00 22.11
C ILE A 66 15.63 1.06 23.18
N ILE A 67 15.69 0.67 24.46
CA ILE A 67 15.78 1.64 25.56
C ILE A 67 17.20 2.24 25.65
N GLU A 68 18.21 1.38 25.62
CA GLU A 68 19.63 1.76 25.67
C GLU A 68 20.22 1.97 24.26
N GLY A 69 19.43 1.65 23.23
CA GLY A 69 19.83 1.74 21.83
C GLY A 69 19.67 3.14 21.23
N ASN A 70 20.03 3.22 19.95
CA ASN A 70 19.96 4.44 19.16
C ASN A 70 18.78 4.41 18.17
N ASN A 71 18.25 5.59 17.85
CA ASN A 71 17.33 5.76 16.75
C ASN A 71 18.05 5.42 15.43
N PRO A 72 17.53 4.48 14.62
CA PRO A 72 18.18 4.04 13.39
C PRO A 72 18.26 5.10 12.27
N LEU A 73 17.58 6.24 12.42
CA LEU A 73 17.65 7.36 11.48
C LEU A 73 18.65 8.43 11.87
N THR A 74 18.75 8.74 13.16
CA THR A 74 19.51 9.89 13.67
C THR A 74 20.76 9.49 14.45
N ASP A 75 20.92 8.19 14.73
CA ASP A 75 21.97 7.60 15.58
C ASP A 75 22.05 8.21 16.99
N LYS A 76 20.98 8.85 17.46
CA LYS A 76 20.88 9.40 18.81
C LYS A 76 20.30 8.38 19.79
N PRO A 77 20.66 8.40 21.08
CA PRO A 77 20.04 7.55 22.09
C PRO A 77 18.53 7.77 22.15
N VAL A 78 17.74 6.70 22.01
CA VAL A 78 16.28 6.77 21.84
C VAL A 78 15.61 7.55 22.97
N MET A 79 15.90 7.19 24.23
CA MET A 79 15.25 7.81 25.38
C MET A 79 15.60 9.29 25.53
N LYS A 80 16.83 9.68 25.18
CA LYS A 80 17.25 11.08 25.22
C LYS A 80 16.53 11.89 24.15
N GLU A 81 16.44 11.34 22.94
CA GLU A 81 15.79 12.00 21.80
C GLU A 81 14.28 12.16 22.03
N ILE A 82 13.62 11.20 22.67
CA ILE A 82 12.20 11.34 23.07
C ILE A 82 12.01 12.56 23.96
N VAL A 83 12.84 12.73 25.00
CA VAL A 83 12.76 13.89 25.90
C VAL A 83 13.01 15.18 25.12
N GLU A 84 14.05 15.21 24.28
CA GLU A 84 14.36 16.37 23.42
C GLU A 84 13.15 16.76 22.54
N LYS A 85 12.46 15.79 21.93
CA LYS A 85 11.27 16.03 21.10
C LYS A 85 10.10 16.65 21.86
N PHE A 86 9.96 16.37 23.16
CA PHE A 86 8.94 17.00 24.00
C PHE A 86 9.35 18.38 24.53
N THR A 87 10.64 18.60 24.79
CA THR A 87 11.10 19.80 25.52
C THR A 87 11.70 20.89 24.64
N ALA A 88 12.24 20.54 23.47
CA ALA A 88 12.89 21.51 22.60
C ALA A 88 11.86 22.34 21.82
N GLN A 89 12.19 23.60 21.54
CA GLN A 89 11.38 24.43 20.64
C GLN A 89 11.37 23.86 19.22
N LEU A 90 10.30 24.14 18.46
CA LEU A 90 10.22 23.76 17.05
C LEU A 90 11.26 24.54 16.23
N THR A 91 11.98 23.80 15.39
CA THR A 91 12.90 24.33 14.40
C THR A 91 12.15 24.99 13.25
N ASP A 92 12.82 25.84 12.47
CA ASP A 92 12.18 26.51 11.33
C ASP A 92 11.73 25.53 10.24
N LYS A 93 12.44 24.40 10.09
CA LYS A 93 12.05 23.31 9.18
C LYS A 93 10.80 22.58 9.67
N GLU A 94 10.64 22.36 10.97
CA GLU A 94 9.42 21.75 11.51
C GLU A 94 8.21 22.68 11.37
N LYS A 95 8.43 24.00 11.47
CA LYS A 95 7.38 25.00 11.22
C LYS A 95 7.04 25.13 9.73
N ASN A 96 8.01 24.93 8.84
CA ASN A 96 7.88 25.09 7.40
C ASN A 96 8.51 23.90 6.65
N PRO A 97 7.89 22.70 6.70
CA PRO A 97 8.50 21.47 6.20
C PRO A 97 8.55 21.36 4.67
N GLY A 98 7.89 22.28 3.94
CA GLY A 98 7.82 22.28 2.48
C GLY A 98 6.84 21.24 1.92
N ASP A 99 6.80 21.12 0.60
CA ASP A 99 5.91 20.20 -0.11
C ASP A 99 6.55 18.82 -0.33
N LEU A 100 5.75 17.77 -0.19
CA LEU A 100 6.10 16.44 -0.64
C LEU A 100 5.83 16.31 -2.14
N LYS A 101 6.88 16.04 -2.91
CA LYS A 101 6.79 15.87 -4.37
C LYS A 101 6.61 14.40 -4.71
N HIS A 102 5.45 14.05 -5.24
CA HIS A 102 5.23 12.77 -5.91
C HIS A 102 5.51 12.93 -7.41
N VAL A 103 6.45 12.14 -7.92
CA VAL A 103 6.68 12.04 -9.37
C VAL A 103 5.93 10.80 -9.86
N PRO A 104 4.88 10.97 -10.69
CA PRO A 104 4.13 9.83 -11.19
C PRO A 104 5.03 8.95 -12.07
N PRO A 105 4.86 7.61 -12.04
CA PRO A 105 5.55 6.74 -12.97
C PRO A 105 5.15 7.07 -14.41
N PRO A 106 5.99 6.69 -15.40
CA PRO A 106 5.62 6.84 -16.80
C PRO A 106 4.37 5.99 -17.12
N ALA A 107 3.53 6.49 -18.02
CA ALA A 107 2.30 5.79 -18.42
C ALA A 107 2.58 4.52 -19.23
N THR A 108 3.73 4.44 -19.91
CA THR A 108 4.13 3.29 -20.73
C THR A 108 5.61 2.97 -20.53
N TYR A 109 5.95 1.71 -20.77
CA TYR A 109 7.32 1.20 -20.73
C TYR A 109 7.67 0.60 -22.09
N THR A 110 8.89 0.84 -22.56
CA THR A 110 9.40 0.30 -23.84
C THR A 110 10.64 -0.55 -23.58
N GLY A 111 10.73 -1.68 -24.27
CA GLY A 111 11.82 -2.64 -24.11
C GLY A 111 11.43 -4.02 -24.64
N THR A 112 12.39 -4.93 -24.70
CA THR A 112 12.12 -6.34 -24.98
C THR A 112 11.42 -7.00 -23.80
N HIS A 113 10.78 -8.16 -24.04
CA HIS A 113 10.13 -8.93 -22.99
C HIS A 113 11.08 -9.22 -21.81
N ALA A 114 12.33 -9.63 -22.11
CA ALA A 114 13.33 -9.96 -21.08
C ALA A 114 13.75 -8.73 -20.26
N GLU A 115 13.91 -7.57 -20.88
CA GLU A 115 14.26 -6.32 -20.19
C GLU A 115 13.13 -5.86 -19.27
N LEU A 116 11.88 -5.96 -19.72
CA LEU A 116 10.71 -5.56 -18.92
C LEU A 116 10.44 -6.53 -17.77
N GLN A 117 10.59 -7.85 -17.98
CA GLN A 117 10.54 -8.81 -16.86
C GLN A 117 11.62 -8.51 -15.80
N LYS A 118 12.85 -8.24 -16.25
CA LYS A 118 13.95 -7.87 -15.36
C LYS A 118 13.64 -6.58 -14.59
N LEU A 119 13.06 -5.58 -15.25
CA LEU A 119 12.61 -4.34 -14.60
C LEU A 119 11.61 -4.62 -13.48
N PHE A 120 10.60 -5.47 -13.73
CA PHE A 120 9.59 -5.82 -12.73
C PHE A 120 10.20 -6.49 -11.48
N LEU A 121 11.18 -7.37 -11.69
CA LEU A 121 11.92 -8.02 -10.61
C LEU A 121 12.79 -7.03 -9.82
N GLU A 122 13.58 -6.20 -10.51
CA GLU A 122 14.46 -5.21 -9.88
C GLU A 122 13.67 -4.14 -9.11
N LYS A 123 12.50 -3.76 -9.61
CA LYS A 123 11.58 -2.82 -8.96
C LYS A 123 10.65 -3.45 -7.93
N ARG A 124 10.66 -4.79 -7.78
CA ARG A 124 9.78 -5.55 -6.88
C ARG A 124 8.29 -5.24 -7.10
N TYR A 125 7.89 -5.11 -8.36
CA TYR A 125 6.48 -4.90 -8.72
C TYR A 125 5.63 -6.17 -8.61
N THR A 126 6.28 -7.34 -8.52
CA THR A 126 5.64 -8.64 -8.31
C THR A 126 6.32 -9.37 -7.17
N ASP A 127 5.66 -10.38 -6.62
CA ASP A 127 6.26 -11.30 -5.66
C ASP A 127 7.17 -12.33 -6.35
N PHE A 128 8.07 -11.84 -7.20
CA PHE A 128 9.00 -12.59 -8.05
C PHE A 128 8.35 -13.56 -9.07
N MET A 129 7.03 -13.67 -9.09
CA MET A 129 6.28 -14.37 -10.12
C MET A 129 6.36 -13.61 -11.45
N PRO A 130 6.49 -14.32 -12.58
CA PRO A 130 6.45 -13.70 -13.90
C PRO A 130 5.07 -13.10 -14.15
N VAL A 131 5.03 -11.98 -14.87
CA VAL A 131 3.80 -11.35 -15.34
C VAL A 131 3.66 -11.47 -16.84
N ILE A 132 2.43 -11.52 -17.34
CA ILE A 132 2.19 -11.29 -18.76
C ILE A 132 2.30 -9.78 -19.00
N LEU A 133 3.11 -9.36 -19.97
CA LEU A 133 3.25 -7.94 -20.28
C LEU A 133 1.99 -7.46 -21.01
N PRO A 134 1.30 -6.42 -20.52
CA PRO A 134 0.02 -5.99 -21.07
C PRO A 134 0.22 -5.13 -22.32
N THR A 135 0.51 -5.78 -23.47
CA THR A 135 0.59 -5.07 -24.75
C THR A 135 -0.79 -4.54 -25.18
N GLU A 136 -0.82 -3.55 -26.07
CA GLU A 136 -2.08 -2.98 -26.54
C GLU A 136 -3.01 -4.03 -27.16
N GLU A 137 -2.44 -5.00 -27.89
CA GLU A 137 -3.20 -6.10 -28.50
C GLU A 137 -3.89 -6.97 -27.45
N LEU A 138 -3.16 -7.39 -26.40
CA LEU A 138 -3.72 -8.22 -25.33
C LEU A 138 -4.76 -7.46 -24.49
N VAL A 139 -4.54 -6.17 -24.27
CA VAL A 139 -5.51 -5.32 -23.56
C VAL A 139 -6.78 -5.14 -24.39
N ASN A 140 -6.65 -4.90 -25.70
CA ASN A 140 -7.80 -4.82 -26.61
C ASN A 140 -8.57 -6.15 -26.68
N GLU A 141 -7.86 -7.28 -26.65
CA GLU A 141 -8.49 -8.60 -26.59
C GLU A 141 -9.28 -8.79 -25.28
N MET A 142 -8.70 -8.44 -24.14
CA MET A 142 -9.36 -8.47 -22.83
C MET A 142 -10.63 -7.61 -22.82
N LEU A 143 -10.57 -6.41 -23.42
CA LEU A 143 -11.70 -5.49 -23.50
C LEU A 143 -12.87 -6.03 -24.34
N MET A 144 -12.65 -6.99 -25.25
CA MET A 144 -13.75 -7.67 -25.95
C MET A 144 -14.63 -8.51 -25.02
N GLY A 145 -14.13 -8.86 -23.82
CA GLY A 145 -14.87 -9.59 -22.80
C GLY A 145 -15.94 -8.77 -22.07
N THR A 146 -16.14 -7.49 -22.44
CA THR A 146 -17.11 -6.61 -21.80
C THR A 146 -17.79 -5.68 -22.80
N SER A 147 -18.99 -5.20 -22.45
CA SER A 147 -19.68 -4.13 -23.18
C SER A 147 -19.47 -2.74 -22.56
N HIS A 148 -18.76 -2.66 -21.45
CA HIS A 148 -18.46 -1.39 -20.77
C HIS A 148 -17.46 -0.55 -21.57
N ASP A 149 -17.56 0.77 -21.43
CA ASP A 149 -16.61 1.70 -22.05
C ASP A 149 -15.23 1.58 -21.35
N PRO A 150 -14.12 1.42 -22.09
CA PRO A 150 -12.78 1.36 -21.49
C PRO A 150 -12.42 2.54 -20.58
N ASP A 151 -12.96 3.73 -20.86
CA ASP A 151 -12.70 4.95 -20.10
C ASP A 151 -13.72 5.18 -18.97
N GLU A 152 -14.72 4.30 -18.83
CA GLU A 152 -15.65 4.30 -17.70
C GLU A 152 -14.89 4.08 -16.39
N VAL A 153 -15.19 4.93 -15.39
CA VAL A 153 -14.66 4.76 -14.04
C VAL A 153 -15.28 3.51 -13.43
N LEU A 154 -14.45 2.50 -13.20
CA LEU A 154 -14.87 1.25 -12.58
C LEU A 154 -15.04 1.40 -11.07
N GLY A 155 -14.15 2.16 -10.44
CA GLY A 155 -14.19 2.36 -8.99
C GLY A 155 -13.11 3.28 -8.47
N LYS A 156 -13.12 3.42 -7.13
CA LYS A 156 -12.10 4.14 -6.38
C LYS A 156 -11.64 3.28 -5.22
N MET A 157 -10.33 3.21 -5.00
CA MET A 157 -9.76 2.48 -3.87
C MET A 157 -8.55 3.21 -3.32
N ASN A 158 -8.25 2.99 -2.05
CA ASN A 158 -6.99 3.38 -1.44
C ASN A 158 -6.41 2.11 -0.78
N PRO A 159 -5.42 1.45 -1.42
CA PRO A 159 -4.80 0.25 -0.86
C PRO A 159 -3.90 0.55 0.35
N GLY A 160 -3.63 1.82 0.64
CA GLY A 160 -2.84 2.28 1.76
C GLY A 160 -3.67 2.54 3.02
N SER A 161 -3.33 3.62 3.72
CA SER A 161 -4.03 4.06 4.93
C SER A 161 -5.06 5.13 4.61
N GLU A 162 -5.99 5.42 5.52
CA GLU A 162 -6.95 6.54 5.40
C GLU A 162 -6.29 7.90 5.15
N ALA A 163 -4.98 8.03 5.37
CA ALA A 163 -4.21 9.22 5.05
C ALA A 163 -3.88 9.37 3.55
N GLY A 164 -3.92 8.29 2.77
CA GLY A 164 -3.55 8.31 1.35
C GLY A 164 -4.64 8.87 0.43
N GLU A 165 -4.26 9.25 -0.78
CA GLU A 165 -5.21 9.64 -1.82
C GLU A 165 -6.03 8.43 -2.30
N MET A 166 -7.33 8.66 -2.56
CA MET A 166 -8.17 7.66 -3.21
C MET A 166 -7.83 7.61 -4.71
N TRP A 167 -7.36 6.46 -5.18
CA TRP A 167 -7.07 6.24 -6.59
C TRP A 167 -8.34 5.90 -7.34
N THR A 168 -8.53 6.52 -8.50
CA THR A 168 -9.60 6.17 -9.43
C THR A 168 -9.03 5.27 -10.52
N TYR A 169 -9.74 4.19 -10.86
CA TYR A 169 -9.34 3.28 -11.92
C TYR A 169 -10.51 3.03 -12.87
N THR A 170 -10.19 2.83 -14.14
CA THR A 170 -11.18 2.60 -15.20
C THR A 170 -11.28 1.12 -15.55
N VAL A 171 -12.24 0.79 -16.42
CA VAL A 171 -12.35 -0.53 -17.04
C VAL A 171 -11.05 -0.92 -17.75
N LYS A 172 -10.41 0.03 -18.47
CA LYS A 172 -9.10 -0.19 -19.09
C LYS A 172 -8.00 -0.50 -18.09
N THR A 173 -7.97 0.19 -16.93
CA THR A 173 -7.01 -0.13 -15.86
C THR A 173 -7.21 -1.56 -15.35
N ALA A 174 -8.47 -1.99 -15.18
CA ALA A 174 -8.78 -3.37 -14.79
C ALA A 174 -8.38 -4.39 -15.86
N ALA A 175 -8.57 -4.07 -17.15
CA ALA A 175 -8.15 -4.92 -18.27
C ALA A 175 -6.62 -5.14 -18.29
N ILE A 176 -5.85 -4.07 -18.07
CA ILE A 176 -4.39 -4.14 -17.97
C ILE A 176 -3.97 -5.11 -16.86
N ASN A 177 -4.54 -4.96 -15.66
CA ASN A 177 -4.25 -5.85 -14.53
C ASN A 177 -4.70 -7.30 -14.78
N ALA A 178 -5.85 -7.50 -15.43
CA ALA A 178 -6.36 -8.82 -15.80
C ALA A 178 -5.43 -9.54 -16.79
N VAL A 179 -4.94 -8.81 -17.80
CA VAL A 179 -3.92 -9.34 -18.73
C VAL A 179 -2.66 -9.70 -17.98
N MET A 180 -2.17 -8.81 -17.10
CA MET A 180 -0.97 -9.08 -16.30
C MET A 180 -1.07 -10.33 -15.44
N ALA A 181 -2.26 -10.59 -14.90
CA ALA A 181 -2.57 -11.79 -14.13
C ALA A 181 -2.78 -13.06 -15.00
N GLY A 182 -2.82 -12.92 -16.32
CA GLY A 182 -3.09 -14.02 -17.25
C GLY A 182 -4.54 -14.50 -17.28
N ALA A 183 -5.48 -13.62 -16.94
CA ALA A 183 -6.90 -13.91 -17.08
C ALA A 183 -7.30 -14.02 -18.57
N LYS A 184 -8.34 -14.82 -18.84
CA LYS A 184 -8.98 -14.86 -20.15
C LYS A 184 -10.06 -13.77 -20.25
N PRO A 185 -10.36 -13.27 -21.46
CA PRO A 185 -11.45 -12.30 -21.67
C PRO A 185 -12.80 -12.79 -21.13
N GLU A 186 -13.08 -14.09 -21.19
CA GLU A 186 -14.31 -14.69 -20.64
C GLU A 186 -14.49 -14.43 -19.12
N TYR A 187 -13.39 -14.24 -18.39
CA TYR A 187 -13.42 -14.02 -16.93
C TYR A 187 -13.61 -12.55 -16.58
N PHE A 188 -13.46 -11.65 -17.56
CA PHE A 188 -13.40 -10.21 -17.33
C PHE A 188 -14.68 -9.63 -16.70
N PRO A 189 -15.90 -10.07 -17.05
CA PRO A 189 -17.11 -9.59 -16.37
C PRO A 189 -17.09 -9.82 -14.85
N VAL A 190 -16.57 -10.96 -14.39
CA VAL A 190 -16.44 -11.26 -12.96
C VAL A 190 -15.37 -10.38 -12.31
N ILE A 191 -14.25 -10.16 -13.00
CA ILE A 191 -13.18 -9.26 -12.53
C ILE A 191 -13.70 -7.83 -12.38
N LEU A 192 -14.48 -7.33 -13.34
CA LEU A 192 -15.13 -6.02 -13.27
C LEU A 192 -16.13 -5.95 -12.11
N ALA A 193 -16.94 -7.00 -11.90
CA ALA A 193 -17.88 -7.05 -10.78
C ALA A 193 -17.17 -7.02 -9.42
N ILE A 194 -16.05 -7.71 -9.26
CA ILE A 194 -15.24 -7.65 -8.03
C ILE A 194 -14.58 -6.27 -7.91
N GLY A 195 -14.00 -5.77 -9.00
CA GLY A 195 -13.31 -4.49 -9.06
C GLY A 195 -14.23 -3.31 -8.75
N SER A 196 -15.51 -3.35 -9.13
CA SER A 196 -16.47 -2.27 -8.85
C SER A 196 -16.82 -2.13 -7.37
N THR A 197 -16.52 -3.13 -6.54
CA THR A 197 -16.74 -3.06 -5.08
C THR A 197 -15.82 -2.05 -4.38
N GLY A 198 -14.69 -1.68 -4.99
CA GLY A 198 -13.66 -0.86 -4.36
C GLY A 198 -12.90 -1.56 -3.23
N THR A 199 -13.12 -2.87 -3.03
CA THR A 199 -12.46 -3.65 -1.98
C THR A 199 -11.03 -3.96 -2.39
N THR A 200 -10.07 -3.74 -1.49
CA THR A 200 -8.66 -4.02 -1.74
C THR A 200 -8.39 -5.52 -1.70
N ALA A 201 -7.58 -6.03 -2.62
CA ALA A 201 -7.19 -7.45 -2.63
C ALA A 201 -6.18 -7.78 -1.51
N GLY A 202 -5.38 -6.80 -1.09
CA GLY A 202 -4.43 -6.89 0.00
C GLY A 202 -4.90 -6.13 1.23
N ASN A 203 -4.69 -6.71 2.41
CA ASN A 203 -4.78 -6.01 3.69
C ASN A 203 -3.37 -5.80 4.20
N ILE A 204 -3.00 -4.57 4.57
CA ILE A 204 -1.70 -4.28 5.16
C ILE A 204 -1.73 -4.70 6.63
N SER A 205 -1.14 -5.86 6.93
CA SER A 205 -1.03 -6.40 8.28
C SER A 205 0.18 -7.31 8.45
N ASP A 206 0.56 -7.53 9.71
CA ASP A 206 1.59 -8.49 10.13
C ASP A 206 1.09 -9.94 10.20
N ASN A 207 -0.21 -10.17 9.94
CA ASN A 207 -0.85 -11.47 9.76
C ASN A 207 -1.50 -11.60 8.37
N GLY A 208 -1.70 -12.84 7.94
CA GLY A 208 -2.32 -13.14 6.65
C GLY A 208 -3.84 -12.91 6.68
N PHE A 209 -4.33 -12.06 5.79
CA PHE A 209 -5.76 -11.91 5.49
C PHE A 209 -6.01 -12.31 4.05
N MET A 210 -7.15 -12.98 3.81
CA MET A 210 -7.61 -13.32 2.47
C MET A 210 -8.98 -12.67 2.26
N ALA A 211 -9.11 -11.87 1.20
CA ALA A 211 -10.43 -11.46 0.72
C ALA A 211 -11.07 -12.65 -0.01
N GLY A 212 -12.33 -12.95 0.31
CA GLY A 212 -13.13 -13.95 -0.39
C GLY A 212 -14.25 -13.29 -1.17
N ALA A 213 -14.56 -13.82 -2.36
CA ALA A 213 -15.74 -13.44 -3.12
C ALA A 213 -16.63 -14.68 -3.28
N VAL A 214 -17.95 -14.48 -3.20
CA VAL A 214 -18.94 -15.52 -3.51
C VAL A 214 -19.48 -15.25 -4.90
N ILE A 215 -19.21 -16.18 -5.82
CA ILE A 215 -19.71 -16.10 -7.20
C ILE A 215 -20.93 -17.01 -7.31
N ASN A 216 -22.06 -16.43 -7.74
CA ASN A 216 -23.32 -17.15 -7.91
C ASN A 216 -23.98 -16.80 -9.25
N GLY A 217 -24.82 -17.70 -9.75
CA GLY A 217 -25.47 -17.61 -11.06
C GLY A 217 -24.75 -18.37 -12.18
N ASN A 218 -25.35 -18.39 -13.38
CA ASN A 218 -24.90 -19.18 -14.54
C ASN A 218 -23.48 -18.86 -15.00
N ILE A 219 -22.98 -17.65 -14.71
CA ILE A 219 -21.64 -17.22 -15.09
C ILE A 219 -20.55 -18.19 -14.61
N ARG A 220 -20.74 -18.87 -13.47
CA ARG A 220 -19.80 -19.89 -12.97
C ARG A 220 -19.65 -21.06 -13.94
N ASP A 221 -20.72 -21.44 -14.62
CA ASP A 221 -20.76 -22.53 -15.59
C ASP A 221 -20.21 -22.08 -16.94
N GLU A 222 -20.57 -20.86 -17.36
CA GLU A 222 -20.14 -20.24 -18.61
C GLU A 222 -18.60 -20.06 -18.66
N ILE A 223 -17.99 -19.68 -17.54
CA ILE A 223 -16.53 -19.49 -17.45
C ILE A 223 -15.78 -20.76 -17.02
N GLY A 224 -16.48 -21.86 -16.73
CA GLY A 224 -15.87 -23.09 -16.22
C GLY A 224 -15.17 -22.89 -14.87
N LEU A 225 -15.77 -22.12 -13.96
CA LEU A 225 -15.23 -21.89 -12.62
C LEU A 225 -15.22 -23.21 -11.84
N ASN A 226 -14.11 -23.53 -11.17
CA ASN A 226 -14.05 -24.68 -10.28
C ASN A 226 -14.83 -24.37 -8.99
N TYR A 227 -15.98 -25.03 -8.78
CA TYR A 227 -16.79 -24.86 -7.57
C TYR A 227 -17.40 -26.16 -7.01
N ASP A 228 -17.12 -27.31 -7.63
CA ASP A 228 -17.65 -28.63 -7.21
C ASP A 228 -16.63 -29.40 -6.34
N ILE A 229 -16.85 -30.71 -6.14
CA ILE A 229 -15.97 -31.61 -5.41
C ILE A 229 -14.52 -31.46 -5.91
N GLY A 230 -13.62 -31.11 -4.99
CA GLY A 230 -12.21 -30.92 -5.32
C GLY A 230 -11.88 -29.57 -5.97
N ALA A 231 -12.72 -28.54 -5.86
CA ALA A 231 -12.49 -27.23 -6.49
C ALA A 231 -11.11 -26.59 -6.20
N VAL A 232 -10.50 -26.91 -5.05
CA VAL A 232 -9.14 -26.48 -4.64
C VAL A 232 -8.14 -27.65 -4.55
N GLY A 233 -8.56 -28.84 -4.98
CA GLY A 233 -7.71 -30.04 -5.09
C GLY A 233 -7.17 -30.21 -6.52
N PRO A 234 -6.23 -31.15 -6.72
CA PRO A 234 -5.81 -31.55 -8.06
C PRO A 234 -6.94 -32.20 -8.86
#